data_AF-A0A0C9X6V5-F1
#
_entry.id   AF-A0A0C9X6V5-F1
#
_cell.length_a   1.000
_cell.length_b   1.000
_cell.length_c   1.000
_cell.angle_alpha   90.00
_cell.angle_beta   90.00
_cell.angle_gamma   90.00
#
_symmetry.space_group_name_H-M   'P 1'
#
loop_
_entity.id
_entity.type
_entity.pdbx_description
1 polymer ?
#
loop_
_entity_poly.entity_id
_entity_poly.type
_entity_poly.pdbx_seq_one_letter_code
_entity_poly.pdbx_strand_id
1 'polypeptide(L)'
;MPNPTRHGGPGPSKCPQIADANVADVNSPFMPVPVPTWANALRNLDADCHRLKCQLGDVVNIGYKYPKPDIFLNSTHCALYTATWLAVCAHHAYTLATGTELPPPITTQQWHNFLLRIIPFLDAENIDYAADLEDTSSVLLPPEPATKGKQKKVGALSRKKHVKKLNSYLEDIPLGNTLIDQVVFYDTTIQLGTTQELEQALMPEVTQEILWELCHMNFRFELLSLNALLADTLYRNREGITDAAAARSSLEKLLNVFPMSGDVLRSFMIKEIPNRNLGLTLFDLEEWNRHLVALRALMWPWKGCPDSIKDASNIPIEAHVQALEESCASFYCQSFFNNFSCAPIIPCRLPPRSLTCLEPLPLLCCHVSLVVVLAIAT
;
A
#
# COMPACT_ATOMS: atom_id res chain seq x y z
N MET A 1 -2.98 -29.97 58.24
CA MET A 1 -2.14 -28.98 57.54
C MET A 1 -2.57 -28.93 56.09
N PRO A 2 -3.10 -27.80 55.58
CA PRO A 2 -3.58 -27.71 54.21
C PRO A 2 -2.43 -27.48 53.22
N ASN A 3 -2.58 -28.09 52.04
CA ASN A 3 -1.67 -28.10 50.90
C ASN A 3 -1.73 -26.75 50.14
N PRO A 4 -0.62 -26.21 49.63
CA PRO A 4 -0.63 -24.91 48.94
C PRO A 4 -1.13 -25.05 47.50
N THR A 5 -2.16 -24.28 47.18
CA THR A 5 -2.75 -24.09 45.86
C THR A 5 -1.76 -23.37 44.94
N ARG A 6 -1.39 -24.02 43.82
CA ARG A 6 -0.65 -23.38 42.72
C ARG A 6 -1.60 -22.45 41.96
N HIS A 7 -1.35 -21.15 42.03
CA HIS A 7 -1.93 -20.19 41.10
C HIS A 7 -1.32 -20.40 39.71
N GLY A 8 -2.16 -20.79 38.74
CA GLY A 8 -1.84 -20.73 37.32
C GLY A 8 -1.80 -19.27 36.89
N GLY A 9 -0.60 -18.77 36.58
CA GLY A 9 -0.44 -17.46 35.94
C GLY A 9 -0.98 -17.47 34.52
N PRO A 10 -1.40 -16.31 33.97
CA PRO A 10 -1.78 -16.19 32.57
C PRO A 10 -0.59 -16.60 31.70
N GLY A 11 -0.81 -17.53 30.78
CA GLY A 11 0.20 -17.91 29.80
C GLY A 11 0.66 -16.68 29.00
N PRO A 12 1.91 -16.68 28.50
CA PRO A 12 2.44 -15.55 27.73
C PRO A 12 1.52 -15.28 26.53
N SER A 13 0.96 -14.07 26.52
CA SER A 13 0.23 -13.53 25.38
C SER A 13 1.17 -13.60 24.18
N LYS A 14 0.79 -14.34 23.14
CA LYS A 14 1.55 -14.38 21.88
C LYS A 14 1.54 -12.97 21.32
N CYS A 15 2.64 -12.24 21.43
CA CYS A 15 2.82 -11.04 20.60
C CYS A 15 2.66 -11.47 19.14
N PRO A 16 2.02 -10.64 18.30
CA PRO A 16 1.96 -10.90 16.88
C PRO A 16 3.38 -11.21 16.42
N GLN A 17 3.63 -12.47 16.07
CA GLN A 17 4.85 -12.77 15.37
C GLN A 17 4.73 -11.93 14.11
N ILE A 18 5.66 -11.01 13.93
CA ILE A 18 6.01 -10.51 12.62
C ILE A 18 6.45 -11.77 11.88
N ALA A 19 5.49 -12.50 11.32
CA ALA A 19 5.76 -13.45 10.27
C ALA A 19 6.37 -12.56 9.19
N ASP A 20 7.70 -12.58 9.16
CA ASP A 20 8.54 -12.08 8.10
C ASP A 20 7.95 -10.84 7.42
N ALA A 21 8.06 -9.67 8.05
CA ALA A 21 7.90 -8.42 7.31
C ALA A 21 8.75 -8.57 6.06
N ASN A 22 8.10 -8.68 4.89
CA ASN A 22 8.58 -9.22 3.61
C ASN A 22 9.84 -8.50 3.06
N VAL A 23 10.96 -8.55 3.79
CA VAL A 23 12.30 -8.26 3.28
C VAL A 23 12.68 -9.33 2.23
N ALA A 24 12.06 -10.51 2.31
CA ALA A 24 12.24 -11.61 1.37
C ALA A 24 11.90 -11.26 -0.09
N ASP A 25 11.03 -10.27 -0.34
CA ASP A 25 10.56 -9.93 -1.69
C ASP A 25 11.37 -8.80 -2.37
N VAL A 26 12.38 -8.24 -1.67
CA VAL A 26 13.29 -7.22 -2.23
C VAL A 26 14.09 -7.74 -3.43
N ASN A 27 14.23 -9.06 -3.55
CA ASN A 27 15.00 -9.71 -4.62
C ASN A 27 14.13 -10.26 -5.77
N SER A 28 12.80 -10.05 -5.73
CA SER A 28 11.95 -10.44 -6.86
C SER A 28 12.34 -9.66 -8.11
N PRO A 29 12.51 -10.31 -9.27
CA PRO A 29 12.80 -9.61 -10.53
C PRO A 29 11.64 -8.69 -10.95
N PHE A 30 10.46 -8.82 -10.35
CA PHE A 30 9.31 -7.97 -10.62
C PHE A 30 9.28 -6.73 -9.71
N MET A 31 9.95 -6.74 -8.56
CA MET A 31 9.92 -5.58 -7.67
C MET A 31 10.92 -4.49 -8.08
N PRO A 32 10.50 -3.22 -8.05
CA PRO A 32 11.42 -2.11 -8.26
C PRO A 32 12.44 -2.05 -7.12
N VAL A 33 13.66 -1.65 -7.45
CA VAL A 33 14.78 -1.61 -6.50
C VAL A 33 14.50 -0.58 -5.40
N PRO A 34 14.46 -0.96 -4.10
CA PRO A 34 14.22 -0.01 -3.03
C PRO A 34 15.40 0.95 -2.84
N VAL A 35 15.15 2.15 -2.32
CA VAL A 35 16.23 3.07 -1.95
C VAL A 35 17.03 2.45 -0.79
N PRO A 36 18.38 2.28 -0.90
CA PRO A 36 19.16 1.52 0.07
C PRO A 36 19.02 1.97 1.52
N THR A 37 19.02 3.29 1.76
CA THR A 37 18.87 3.89 3.10
C THR A 37 17.54 3.50 3.74
N TRP A 38 16.46 3.55 2.97
CA TRP A 38 15.11 3.20 3.42
C TRP A 38 14.94 1.69 3.62
N ALA A 39 15.52 0.88 2.73
CA ALA A 39 15.55 -0.57 2.91
C ALA A 39 16.34 -0.96 4.17
N ASN A 40 17.43 -0.24 4.48
CA ASN A 40 18.20 -0.46 5.70
C ASN A 40 17.41 -0.06 6.95
N ALA A 41 16.74 1.09 6.92
CA ALA A 41 15.86 1.52 8.01
C ALA A 41 14.75 0.50 8.27
N LEU A 42 14.13 -0.05 7.22
CA LEU A 42 13.10 -1.07 7.34
C LEU A 42 13.64 -2.39 7.92
N ARG A 43 14.85 -2.83 7.52
CA ARG A 43 15.49 -4.02 8.09
C ARG A 43 15.86 -3.88 9.56
N ASN A 44 16.21 -2.67 10.00
CA ASN A 44 16.58 -2.36 11.37
C ASN A 44 15.38 -1.95 12.23
N LEU A 45 14.16 -2.23 11.78
CA LEU A 45 12.94 -1.93 12.50
C LEU A 45 12.91 -2.73 13.80
N ASP A 46 12.74 -2.02 14.91
CA ASP A 46 12.57 -2.67 16.20
C ASP A 46 11.11 -3.09 16.38
N ALA A 47 10.94 -4.41 16.39
CA ALA A 47 9.72 -5.17 16.40
C ALA A 47 9.11 -5.35 17.80
N ASP A 48 9.69 -4.76 18.84
CA ASP A 48 9.20 -4.92 20.21
C ASP A 48 7.73 -4.48 20.34
N CYS A 49 6.88 -5.43 20.72
CA CYS A 49 5.45 -5.21 20.87
C CYS A 49 5.10 -4.22 22.00
N HIS A 50 6.00 -3.96 22.95
CA HIS A 50 5.82 -2.91 23.95
C HIS A 50 5.84 -1.49 23.38
N ARG A 51 6.34 -1.32 22.15
CA ARG A 51 6.40 -0.03 21.46
C ARG A 51 5.12 0.31 20.71
N LEU A 52 4.24 -0.67 20.54
CA LEU A 52 2.95 -0.49 19.88
C LEU A 52 2.07 0.42 20.74
N LYS A 53 1.71 1.59 20.18
CA LYS A 53 0.89 2.59 20.89
C LYS A 53 -0.58 2.22 20.89
N CYS A 54 -1.01 1.42 19.92
CA CYS A 54 -2.36 0.89 19.85
C CYS A 54 -2.43 -0.38 20.72
N GLN A 55 -3.19 -0.35 21.81
CA GLN A 55 -3.55 -1.58 22.51
C GLN A 55 -4.37 -2.47 21.58
N LEU A 56 -4.30 -3.79 21.79
CA LEU A 56 -4.98 -4.82 21.01
C LEU A 56 -6.52 -4.59 21.06
N GLY A 57 -7.05 -3.75 20.17
CA GLY A 57 -8.46 -3.31 20.16
C GLY A 57 -8.67 -1.89 19.62
N ASP A 58 -7.68 -0.99 19.77
CA ASP A 58 -7.73 0.42 19.34
C ASP A 58 -6.81 0.71 18.13
N VAL A 59 -6.39 -0.33 17.40
CA VAL A 59 -5.57 -0.16 16.20
C VAL A 59 -6.34 0.69 15.21
N VAL A 60 -5.82 1.89 14.93
CA VAL A 60 -6.30 2.75 13.85
C VAL A 60 -6.09 1.98 12.55
N ASN A 61 -7.12 1.24 12.13
CA ASN A 61 -7.10 0.53 10.87
C ASN A 61 -7.23 1.57 9.77
N ILE A 62 -6.10 2.06 9.28
CA ILE A 62 -6.07 2.98 8.13
C ILE A 62 -6.56 2.27 6.86
N GLY A 63 -6.48 0.94 6.84
CA GLY A 63 -6.68 0.11 5.66
C GLY A 63 -5.65 0.43 4.57
N TYR A 64 -5.74 -0.29 3.46
CA TYR A 64 -4.90 -0.08 2.30
C TYR A 64 -5.69 0.69 1.25
N LYS A 65 -5.32 1.95 0.99
CA LYS A 65 -6.00 2.75 -0.03
C LYS A 65 -5.68 2.28 -1.44
N TYR A 66 -4.55 1.62 -1.64
CA TYR A 66 -4.16 0.92 -2.86
C TYR A 66 -3.87 -0.53 -2.49
N PRO A 67 -3.98 -1.49 -3.42
CA PRO A 67 -3.50 -2.83 -3.15
C PRO A 67 -2.00 -2.78 -2.85
N LYS A 68 -1.55 -3.61 -1.91
CA LYS A 68 -0.13 -3.71 -1.63
C LYS A 68 0.59 -4.44 -2.78
N PRO A 69 1.87 -4.10 -3.06
CA PRO A 69 2.66 -4.81 -4.06
C PRO A 69 2.78 -6.32 -3.82
N ASP A 70 2.85 -6.75 -2.55
CA ASP A 70 2.99 -8.17 -2.18
C ASP A 70 1.81 -9.06 -2.61
N ILE A 71 0.61 -8.48 -2.75
CA ILE A 71 -0.58 -9.15 -3.27
C ILE A 71 -0.35 -9.64 -4.71
N PHE A 72 0.41 -8.89 -5.51
CA PHE A 72 0.70 -9.24 -6.90
C PHE A 72 1.82 -10.27 -7.00
N LEU A 73 2.83 -10.20 -6.12
CA LEU A 73 4.02 -11.05 -6.20
C LEU A 73 3.79 -12.46 -5.67
N ASN A 74 3.02 -12.57 -4.59
CA ASN A 74 2.86 -13.82 -3.85
C ASN A 74 1.60 -14.60 -4.25
N SER A 75 0.99 -14.24 -5.38
CA SER A 75 -0.26 -14.82 -5.88
C SER A 75 -0.03 -15.58 -7.17
N THR A 76 -0.65 -16.75 -7.29
CA THR A 76 -0.79 -17.49 -8.57
C THR A 76 -1.63 -16.72 -9.58
N HIS A 77 -2.39 -15.71 -9.14
CA HIS A 77 -3.25 -14.87 -9.96
C HIS A 77 -2.63 -13.49 -10.26
N CYS A 78 -1.30 -13.36 -10.20
CA CYS A 78 -0.59 -12.09 -10.38
C CYS A 78 -1.00 -11.34 -11.65
N ALA A 79 -1.15 -12.07 -12.76
CA ALA A 79 -1.54 -11.54 -14.06
C ALA A 79 -2.94 -10.92 -14.03
N LEU A 80 -3.92 -11.65 -13.46
CA LEU A 80 -5.29 -11.15 -13.29
C LEU A 80 -5.37 -9.95 -12.36
N TYR A 81 -4.61 -9.97 -11.28
CA TYR A 81 -4.56 -8.85 -10.34
C TYR A 81 -4.05 -7.60 -11.04
N THR A 82 -3.00 -7.76 -11.83
CA THR A 82 -2.41 -6.68 -12.61
C THR A 82 -3.40 -6.14 -13.64
N ALA A 83 -4.05 -7.01 -14.42
CA ALA A 83 -5.06 -6.60 -15.39
C ALA A 83 -6.24 -5.86 -14.74
N THR A 84 -6.77 -6.39 -13.63
CA THR A 84 -7.86 -5.74 -12.89
C THR A 84 -7.43 -4.38 -12.36
N TRP A 85 -6.23 -4.30 -11.78
CA TRP A 85 -5.68 -3.04 -11.29
C TRP A 85 -5.56 -2.00 -12.40
N LEU A 86 -5.00 -2.38 -13.56
CA LEU A 86 -4.87 -1.48 -14.71
C LEU A 86 -6.22 -1.01 -15.25
N ALA A 87 -7.24 -1.86 -15.25
CA ALA A 87 -8.58 -1.49 -15.69
C ALA A 87 -9.23 -0.41 -14.80
N VAL A 88 -8.90 -0.40 -13.50
CA VAL A 88 -9.60 0.43 -12.50
C VAL A 88 -8.76 1.54 -11.88
N CYS A 89 -7.43 1.51 -12.02
CA CYS A 89 -6.51 2.40 -11.29
C CYS A 89 -6.81 3.88 -11.53
N ALA A 90 -7.13 4.25 -12.78
CA ALA A 90 -7.46 5.63 -13.14
C ALA A 90 -8.77 6.10 -12.47
N HIS A 91 -9.82 5.27 -12.46
CA HIS A 91 -11.07 5.57 -11.78
C HIS A 91 -10.84 5.69 -10.27
N HIS A 92 -10.17 4.72 -9.67
CA HIS A 92 -9.85 4.70 -8.25
C HIS A 92 -9.05 5.93 -7.82
N ALA A 93 -8.03 6.31 -8.60
CA ALA A 93 -7.23 7.50 -8.35
C ALA A 93 -8.05 8.80 -8.48
N TYR A 94 -8.93 8.89 -9.48
CA TYR A 94 -9.87 10.01 -9.63
C TYR A 94 -10.81 10.12 -8.44
N THR A 95 -11.41 9.02 -7.99
CA THR A 95 -12.30 9.00 -6.82
C THR A 95 -11.57 9.44 -5.55
N LEU A 96 -10.32 9.01 -5.36
CA LEU A 96 -9.50 9.46 -4.24
C LEU A 96 -9.11 10.94 -4.31
N ALA A 97 -8.92 11.49 -5.52
CA ALA A 97 -8.54 12.88 -5.72
C ALA A 97 -9.71 13.86 -5.63
N THR A 98 -10.91 13.44 -6.03
CA THR A 98 -12.11 14.30 -6.12
C THR A 98 -13.15 14.01 -5.04
N GLY A 99 -13.07 12.85 -4.38
CA GLY A 99 -13.98 12.46 -3.34
C GLY A 99 -13.95 13.41 -2.14
N THR A 100 -15.13 13.75 -1.63
CA THR A 100 -15.27 14.56 -0.41
C THR A 100 -14.92 13.77 0.85
N GLU A 101 -14.96 12.43 0.78
CA GLU A 101 -14.64 11.53 1.87
C GLU A 101 -13.66 10.44 1.40
N LEU A 102 -12.70 10.09 2.26
CA LEU A 102 -11.80 8.96 2.00
C LEU A 102 -12.57 7.65 2.11
N PRO A 103 -12.26 6.64 1.27
CA PRO A 103 -12.94 5.35 1.35
C PRO A 103 -12.70 4.70 2.71
N PRO A 104 -13.65 3.88 3.20
CA PRO A 104 -13.45 3.14 4.43
C PRO A 104 -12.21 2.24 4.34
N PRO A 105 -11.58 1.86 5.48
CA PRO A 105 -10.43 0.99 5.49
C PRO A 105 -10.65 -0.30 4.69
N ILE A 106 -9.78 -0.57 3.72
CA ILE A 106 -9.81 -1.77 2.88
C ILE A 106 -8.73 -2.74 3.38
N THR A 107 -9.11 -3.98 3.64
CA THR A 107 -8.18 -5.04 4.06
C THR A 107 -7.48 -5.68 2.85
N THR A 108 -6.32 -6.31 3.07
CA THR A 108 -5.62 -7.11 2.06
C THR A 108 -6.55 -8.14 1.41
N GLN A 109 -7.37 -8.84 2.21
CA GLN A 109 -8.33 -9.82 1.68
C GLN A 109 -9.42 -9.20 0.79
N GLN A 110 -9.89 -8.00 1.12
CA GLN A 110 -10.87 -7.29 0.29
C GLN A 110 -10.24 -6.91 -1.06
N TRP A 111 -8.98 -6.49 -1.07
CA TRP A 111 -8.24 -6.29 -2.32
C TRP A 111 -8.09 -7.58 -3.13
N HIS A 112 -7.68 -8.70 -2.52
CA HIS A 112 -7.63 -10.00 -3.22
C HIS A 112 -8.97 -10.36 -3.88
N ASN A 113 -10.06 -10.25 -3.14
CA ASN A 113 -11.39 -10.59 -3.67
C ASN A 113 -11.81 -9.66 -4.81
N PHE A 114 -11.53 -8.36 -4.69
CA PHE A 114 -11.84 -7.38 -5.71
C PHE A 114 -11.00 -7.58 -6.97
N LEU A 115 -9.71 -7.86 -6.83
CA LEU A 115 -8.78 -8.08 -7.95
C LEU A 115 -9.07 -9.37 -8.74
N LEU A 116 -9.93 -10.26 -8.24
CA LEU A 116 -10.45 -11.42 -9.00
C LEU A 116 -11.73 -11.09 -9.78
N ARG A 117 -12.33 -9.91 -9.60
CA ARG A 117 -13.63 -9.59 -10.22
C ARG A 117 -13.55 -9.40 -11.74
N ILE A 118 -12.36 -9.31 -12.34
CA ILE A 118 -12.23 -9.26 -13.81
C ILE A 118 -12.55 -10.60 -14.48
N ILE A 119 -12.48 -11.73 -13.75
CA ILE A 119 -12.61 -13.08 -14.33
C ILE A 119 -13.82 -13.23 -15.26
N PRO A 120 -15.05 -12.80 -14.88
CA PRO A 120 -16.22 -12.95 -15.76
C PRO A 120 -16.19 -12.09 -17.03
N PHE A 121 -15.27 -11.12 -17.11
CA PHE A 121 -15.10 -10.21 -18.25
C PHE A 121 -13.97 -10.64 -19.19
N LEU A 122 -13.22 -11.67 -18.82
CA LEU A 122 -12.25 -12.35 -19.68
C LEU A 122 -12.96 -13.47 -20.44
N ASP A 123 -12.44 -13.84 -21.60
CA ASP A 123 -13.10 -14.79 -22.48
C ASP A 123 -13.34 -16.14 -21.79
N ALA A 124 -14.62 -16.49 -21.62
CA ALA A 124 -15.09 -17.53 -20.72
C ALA A 124 -14.80 -18.96 -21.20
N GLU A 125 -14.34 -19.14 -22.45
CA GLU A 125 -14.12 -20.46 -23.04
C GLU A 125 -12.85 -21.18 -22.56
N ASN A 126 -11.95 -20.52 -21.80
CA ASN A 126 -10.65 -21.10 -21.42
C ASN A 126 -10.24 -20.99 -19.94
N ILE A 127 -11.12 -20.54 -19.06
CA ILE A 127 -10.77 -20.24 -17.67
C ILE A 127 -11.33 -21.33 -16.74
N ASP A 128 -10.54 -22.37 -16.47
CA ASP A 128 -10.87 -23.48 -15.56
C ASP A 128 -10.71 -23.06 -14.08
N TYR A 129 -11.55 -22.13 -13.60
CA TYR A 129 -11.47 -21.55 -12.25
C TYR A 129 -12.31 -22.25 -11.19
N ALA A 130 -13.12 -23.24 -11.58
CA ALA A 130 -14.03 -23.90 -10.65
C ALA A 130 -13.31 -24.75 -9.58
N ALA A 131 -12.02 -25.05 -9.77
CA ALA A 131 -11.23 -25.87 -8.85
C ALA A 131 -10.60 -25.10 -7.67
N ASP A 132 -10.21 -23.83 -7.84
CA ASP A 132 -9.35 -23.12 -6.88
C ASP A 132 -10.09 -22.24 -5.84
N LEU A 133 -11.37 -21.93 -6.07
CA LEU A 133 -12.17 -21.16 -5.11
C LEU A 133 -12.53 -21.96 -3.83
N GLU A 134 -12.34 -23.27 -3.81
CA GLU A 134 -12.60 -24.10 -2.63
C GLU A 134 -11.38 -24.27 -1.69
N ASP A 135 -10.14 -24.02 -2.12
CA ASP A 135 -8.95 -24.40 -1.34
C ASP A 135 -8.43 -23.30 -0.39
N THR A 136 -8.94 -22.07 -0.47
CA THR A 136 -8.59 -20.99 0.48
C THR A 136 -9.27 -21.11 1.86
N SER A 137 -10.01 -22.19 2.12
CA SER A 137 -10.52 -22.52 3.47
C SER A 137 -9.62 -23.50 4.26
N SER A 138 -8.51 -23.99 3.68
CA SER A 138 -7.71 -25.09 4.25
C SER A 138 -6.46 -24.61 5.03
N VAL A 139 -6.58 -23.73 6.01
CA VAL A 139 -5.47 -23.53 6.96
C VAL A 139 -5.48 -24.68 7.98
N LEU A 140 -4.47 -25.55 7.86
CA LEU A 140 -4.18 -26.67 8.76
C LEU A 140 -4.09 -26.21 10.23
N LEU A 141 -5.03 -26.68 11.05
CA LEU A 141 -4.91 -26.64 12.51
C LEU A 141 -3.97 -27.78 12.98
N PRO A 142 -3.15 -27.56 14.03
CA PRO A 142 -2.30 -28.60 14.60
C PRO A 142 -3.12 -29.68 15.33
N PRO A 143 -2.59 -30.91 15.44
CA PRO A 143 -3.36 -32.05 15.96
C PRO A 143 -3.53 -31.94 17.48
N GLU A 144 -4.78 -31.86 17.95
CA GLU A 144 -5.11 -32.04 19.37
C GLU A 144 -5.28 -33.53 19.74
N PRO A 145 -4.95 -33.90 21.00
CA PRO A 145 -4.85 -35.28 21.41
C PRO A 145 -6.20 -35.94 21.68
N ALA A 146 -6.27 -37.22 21.35
CA ALA A 146 -7.44 -38.07 21.47
C ALA A 146 -7.99 -38.13 22.91
N THR A 147 -9.29 -37.82 23.07
CA THR A 147 -10.08 -38.34 24.20
C THR A 147 -11.39 -38.94 23.71
N LYS A 148 -11.65 -40.18 24.15
CA LYS A 148 -12.80 -41.01 23.81
C LYS A 148 -14.08 -40.52 24.48
N GLY A 149 -15.22 -40.55 23.77
CA GLY A 149 -16.50 -40.93 24.41
C GLY A 149 -17.79 -40.21 23.99
N LYS A 150 -18.62 -40.93 23.21
CA LYS A 150 -20.11 -41.03 23.26
C LYS A 150 -21.02 -39.97 22.59
N GLN A 151 -21.69 -40.49 21.54
CA GLN A 151 -23.14 -40.45 21.21
C GLN A 151 -23.87 -39.13 20.87
N LYS A 152 -24.05 -38.95 19.55
CA LYS A 152 -25.31 -38.79 18.78
C LYS A 152 -26.44 -37.94 19.41
N LYS A 153 -26.63 -36.73 18.87
CA LYS A 153 -27.96 -36.13 18.62
C LYS A 153 -27.94 -35.29 17.34
N VAL A 154 -28.85 -35.66 16.44
CA VAL A 154 -29.16 -34.97 15.19
C VAL A 154 -29.83 -33.65 15.56
N GLY A 155 -29.25 -32.54 15.10
CA GLY A 155 -29.81 -31.20 15.21
C GLY A 155 -29.36 -30.39 14.00
N ALA A 156 -30.28 -30.13 13.08
CA ALA A 156 -30.08 -29.26 11.93
C ALA A 156 -29.78 -27.84 12.42
N LEU A 157 -28.50 -27.47 12.51
CA LEU A 157 -28.09 -26.08 12.61
C LEU A 157 -27.91 -25.52 11.20
N SER A 158 -28.81 -24.60 10.88
CA SER A 158 -28.72 -23.68 9.76
C SER A 158 -27.30 -23.12 9.64
N ARG A 159 -26.58 -23.51 8.58
CA ARG A 159 -25.36 -22.84 8.12
C ARG A 159 -25.75 -21.42 7.70
N LYS A 160 -25.69 -20.46 8.63
CA LYS A 160 -25.59 -19.05 8.28
C LYS A 160 -24.24 -18.87 7.58
N LYS A 161 -24.26 -18.90 6.25
CA LYS A 161 -23.14 -18.48 5.39
C LYS A 161 -22.82 -17.05 5.81
N HIS A 162 -21.72 -16.87 6.54
CA HIS A 162 -21.21 -15.55 6.92
C HIS A 162 -20.68 -14.92 5.62
N VAL A 163 -21.57 -14.31 4.84
CA VAL A 163 -21.17 -13.48 3.69
C VAL A 163 -20.34 -12.35 4.30
N LYS A 164 -19.01 -12.45 4.18
CA LYS A 164 -18.08 -11.40 4.60
C LYS A 164 -18.57 -10.13 3.88
N LYS A 165 -18.97 -9.12 4.66
CA LYS A 165 -19.46 -7.84 4.15
C LYS A 165 -18.40 -7.26 3.21
N LEU A 166 -18.65 -7.28 1.90
CA LEU A 166 -17.78 -6.63 0.94
C LEU A 166 -17.76 -5.13 1.24
N ASN A 167 -16.62 -4.49 0.96
CA ASN A 167 -16.47 -3.06 1.13
C ASN A 167 -17.30 -2.38 0.03
N SER A 168 -18.32 -1.59 0.40
CA SER A 168 -19.22 -0.95 -0.57
C SER A 168 -18.46 -0.10 -1.59
N TYR A 169 -17.37 0.55 -1.17
CA TYR A 169 -16.53 1.33 -2.07
C TYR A 169 -15.96 0.51 -3.23
N LEU A 170 -15.43 -0.69 -2.94
CA LEU A 170 -14.88 -1.56 -3.99
C LEU A 170 -15.99 -2.14 -4.88
N GLU A 171 -17.20 -2.28 -4.35
CA GLU A 171 -18.35 -2.73 -5.12
C GLU A 171 -18.81 -1.70 -6.15
N ASP A 172 -18.67 -0.41 -5.80
CA ASP A 172 -19.06 0.72 -6.63
C ASP A 172 -18.04 1.05 -7.74
N ILE A 173 -16.84 0.46 -7.73
CA ILE A 173 -15.85 0.66 -8.80
C ILE A 173 -16.33 -0.09 -10.06
N PRO A 174 -16.59 0.63 -11.18
CA PRO A 174 -17.06 0.01 -12.40
C PRO A 174 -15.92 -0.77 -13.08
N LEU A 175 -16.13 -2.06 -13.31
CA LEU A 175 -15.28 -2.88 -14.20
C LEU A 175 -15.81 -2.89 -15.65
N GLY A 176 -16.87 -2.13 -15.93
CA GLY A 176 -17.61 -2.21 -17.18
C GLY A 176 -18.62 -3.37 -17.20
N ASN A 177 -19.48 -3.37 -18.22
CA ASN A 177 -20.45 -4.45 -18.49
C ASN A 177 -20.12 -5.20 -19.79
N THR A 178 -19.01 -4.85 -20.43
CA THR A 178 -18.55 -5.38 -21.71
C THR A 178 -17.28 -6.20 -21.50
N LEU A 179 -17.02 -7.15 -22.39
CA LEU A 179 -15.73 -7.83 -22.45
C LEU A 179 -14.62 -6.78 -22.54
N ILE A 180 -13.59 -6.92 -21.71
CA ILE A 180 -12.40 -6.07 -21.76
C ILE A 180 -11.37 -6.86 -22.56
N ASP A 181 -11.11 -6.42 -23.79
CA ASP A 181 -10.18 -7.07 -24.72
C ASP A 181 -8.74 -6.57 -24.55
N GLN A 182 -8.56 -5.35 -24.04
CA GLN A 182 -7.24 -4.78 -23.76
C GLN A 182 -7.24 -3.74 -22.64
N VAL A 183 -6.10 -3.60 -21.97
CA VAL A 183 -5.79 -2.48 -21.06
C VAL A 183 -4.56 -1.75 -21.56
N VAL A 184 -4.54 -0.43 -21.35
CA VAL A 184 -3.42 0.42 -21.76
C VAL A 184 -2.71 0.92 -20.51
N PHE A 185 -1.44 0.56 -20.38
CA PHE A 185 -0.54 1.09 -19.37
C PHE A 185 0.51 1.97 -20.06
N TYR A 186 0.30 3.29 -19.99
CA TYR A 186 1.12 4.28 -20.69
C TYR A 186 1.25 3.95 -22.20
N ASP A 187 2.46 3.72 -22.69
CA ASP A 187 2.78 3.39 -24.09
C ASP A 187 2.53 1.91 -24.43
N THR A 188 2.10 1.11 -23.44
CA THR A 188 2.00 -0.35 -23.55
C THR A 188 0.53 -0.78 -23.61
N THR A 189 0.13 -1.39 -24.72
CA THR A 189 -1.17 -2.06 -24.83
C THR A 189 -1.02 -3.52 -24.46
N ILE A 190 -1.76 -3.95 -23.45
CA ILE A 190 -1.78 -5.33 -22.94
C ILE A 190 -3.12 -5.95 -23.35
N GLN A 191 -3.06 -6.99 -24.17
CA GLN A 191 -4.25 -7.72 -24.59
C GLN A 191 -4.73 -8.63 -23.43
N LEU A 192 -6.01 -8.53 -23.12
CA LEU A 192 -6.70 -9.34 -22.13
C LEU A 192 -7.34 -10.55 -22.83
N GLY A 193 -6.49 -11.43 -23.36
CA GLY A 193 -6.90 -12.70 -23.94
C GLY A 193 -6.99 -13.80 -22.88
N THR A 194 -6.39 -14.95 -23.15
CA THR A 194 -6.22 -16.02 -22.17
C THR A 194 -5.28 -15.62 -21.03
N THR A 195 -5.35 -16.31 -19.88
CA THR A 195 -4.41 -16.08 -18.77
C THR A 195 -2.95 -16.25 -19.21
N GLN A 196 -2.67 -17.21 -20.09
CA GLN A 196 -1.32 -17.43 -20.62
C GLN A 196 -0.84 -16.26 -21.49
N GLU A 197 -1.70 -15.70 -22.36
CA GLU A 197 -1.38 -14.52 -23.17
C GLU A 197 -1.16 -13.29 -22.28
N LEU A 198 -1.96 -13.16 -21.21
CA LEU A 198 -1.81 -12.08 -20.24
C LEU A 198 -0.48 -12.17 -19.47
N GLU A 199 -0.10 -13.37 -19.02
CA GLU A 199 1.21 -13.62 -18.40
C GLU A 199 2.37 -13.31 -19.34
N GLN A 200 2.23 -13.64 -20.64
CA GLN A 200 3.21 -13.30 -21.66
C GLN A 200 3.26 -11.81 -22.00
N ALA A 201 2.15 -11.08 -21.84
CA ALA A 201 2.11 -9.64 -22.07
C ALA A 201 2.68 -8.86 -20.86
N LEU A 202 2.55 -9.39 -19.64
CA LEU A 202 3.05 -8.80 -18.41
C LEU A 202 4.53 -9.15 -18.17
N MET A 203 5.38 -8.64 -19.06
CA MET A 203 6.83 -8.79 -18.94
C MET A 203 7.35 -8.21 -17.60
N PRO A 204 8.47 -8.74 -17.05
CA PRO A 204 9.03 -8.27 -15.79
C PRO A 204 9.23 -6.76 -15.75
N GLU A 205 9.65 -6.15 -16.86
CA GLU A 205 9.91 -4.72 -16.97
C GLU A 205 8.64 -3.88 -16.84
N VAL A 206 7.54 -4.31 -17.47
CA VAL A 206 6.23 -3.64 -17.36
C VAL A 206 5.69 -3.79 -15.94
N THR A 207 5.81 -4.99 -15.38
CA THR A 207 5.37 -5.29 -14.02
C THR A 207 6.14 -4.46 -12.98
N GLN A 208 7.45 -4.27 -13.16
CA GLN A 208 8.26 -3.39 -12.31
C GLN A 208 7.74 -1.94 -12.31
N GLU A 209 7.31 -1.41 -13.46
CA GLU A 209 6.75 -0.06 -13.56
C GLU A 209 5.40 0.07 -12.84
N ILE A 210 4.53 -0.94 -13.00
CA ILE A 210 3.24 -1.00 -12.32
C ILE A 210 3.45 -1.08 -10.80
N LEU A 211 4.36 -1.94 -10.34
CA LEU A 211 4.67 -2.10 -8.92
C LEU A 211 5.40 -0.87 -8.36
N TRP A 212 6.21 -0.17 -9.17
CA TRP A 212 6.81 1.11 -8.79
C TRP A 212 5.75 2.18 -8.55
N GLU A 213 4.76 2.30 -9.44
CA GLU A 213 3.63 3.23 -9.28
C GLU A 213 2.86 2.91 -8.00
N LEU A 214 2.53 1.63 -7.77
CA LEU A 214 1.86 1.16 -6.55
C LEU A 214 2.66 1.45 -5.28
N CYS A 215 3.98 1.24 -5.30
CA CYS A 215 4.86 1.56 -4.17
C CYS A 215 4.82 3.07 -3.89
N HIS A 216 4.96 3.90 -4.91
CA HIS A 216 4.93 5.35 -4.75
C HIS A 216 3.58 5.87 -4.23
N MET A 217 2.47 5.36 -4.78
CA MET A 217 1.13 5.75 -4.35
C MET A 217 0.86 5.29 -2.91
N ASN A 218 1.17 4.04 -2.56
CA ASN A 218 1.03 3.58 -1.18
C ASN A 218 1.90 4.40 -0.22
N PHE A 219 3.18 4.65 -0.54
CA PHE A 219 4.07 5.46 0.30
C PHE A 219 3.49 6.87 0.57
N ARG A 220 2.96 7.54 -0.46
CA ARG A 220 2.30 8.86 -0.31
C ARG A 220 1.13 8.81 0.68
N PHE A 221 0.27 7.81 0.56
CA PHE A 221 -0.91 7.64 1.41
C PHE A 221 -0.57 7.18 2.83
N GLU A 222 0.44 6.33 2.99
CA GLU A 222 0.96 5.92 4.28
C GLU A 222 1.60 7.09 5.02
N LEU A 223 2.39 7.92 4.31
CA LEU A 223 2.97 9.14 4.86
C LEU A 223 1.87 10.14 5.27
N LEU A 224 0.82 10.29 4.46
CA LEU A 224 -0.34 11.14 4.79
C LEU A 224 -1.06 10.64 6.04
N SER A 225 -1.31 9.33 6.13
CA SER A 225 -2.01 8.71 7.24
C SER A 225 -1.21 8.83 8.54
N LEU A 226 0.10 8.57 8.48
CA LEU A 226 1.00 8.73 9.61
C LEU A 226 1.10 10.18 10.05
N ASN A 227 1.24 11.11 9.10
CA ASN A 227 1.28 12.53 9.39
C ASN A 227 -0.02 13.01 10.04
N ALA A 228 -1.19 12.62 9.52
CA ALA A 228 -2.47 12.97 10.12
C ALA A 228 -2.55 12.47 11.57
N LEU A 229 -2.14 11.23 11.83
CA LEU A 229 -2.14 10.65 13.17
C LEU A 229 -1.18 11.37 14.14
N LEU A 230 0.05 11.63 13.72
CA LEU A 230 1.08 12.20 14.58
C LEU A 230 0.96 13.72 14.73
N ALA A 231 0.45 14.42 13.71
CA ALA A 231 0.22 15.86 13.76
C ALA A 231 -1.11 16.24 14.45
N ASP A 232 -2.14 15.37 14.43
CA ASP A 232 -3.40 15.60 15.17
C ASP A 232 -3.15 15.80 16.68
N THR A 233 -2.12 15.15 17.23
CA THR A 233 -1.70 15.36 18.63
C THR A 233 -1.25 16.79 18.93
N LEU A 234 -0.86 17.58 17.93
CA LEU A 234 -0.55 19.00 18.09
C LEU A 234 -1.74 19.92 17.87
N TYR A 235 -2.63 19.60 16.92
CA TYR A 235 -3.72 20.50 16.54
C TYR A 235 -4.89 20.47 17.52
N ARG A 236 -5.18 19.33 18.17
CA ARG A 236 -6.20 19.28 19.24
C ARG A 236 -5.90 20.19 20.44
N ASN A 237 -4.64 20.57 20.64
CA ASN A 237 -4.20 21.38 21.77
C ASN A 237 -4.05 22.88 21.44
N ARG A 238 -4.30 23.30 20.19
CA ARG A 238 -4.15 24.71 19.78
C ARG A 238 -5.52 25.35 19.60
N GLU A 239 -6.02 25.99 20.65
CA GLU A 239 -7.21 26.85 20.58
C GLU A 239 -7.04 27.92 19.47
N GLY A 240 -8.02 28.01 18.55
CA GLY A 240 -8.16 29.16 17.64
C GLY A 240 -7.76 28.97 16.17
N ILE A 241 -7.26 27.80 15.73
CA ILE A 241 -7.13 27.47 14.29
C ILE A 241 -8.25 26.50 13.93
N THR A 242 -9.02 26.78 12.87
CA THR A 242 -10.01 25.80 12.37
C THR A 242 -9.29 24.57 11.84
N ASP A 243 -9.77 23.37 12.21
CA ASP A 243 -9.19 22.08 11.83
C ASP A 243 -8.94 21.97 10.31
N ALA A 244 -9.79 22.59 9.50
CA ALA A 244 -9.67 22.62 8.04
C ALA A 244 -8.46 23.41 7.50
N ALA A 245 -8.06 24.50 8.15
CA ALA A 245 -6.89 25.29 7.73
C ALA A 245 -5.58 24.59 8.08
N ALA A 246 -5.53 23.98 9.27
CA ALA A 246 -4.43 23.13 9.71
C ALA A 246 -4.25 21.91 8.81
N ALA A 247 -5.35 21.22 8.47
CA ALA A 247 -5.34 20.10 7.54
C ALA A 247 -4.80 20.50 6.15
N ARG A 248 -5.24 21.64 5.61
CA ARG A 248 -4.73 22.17 4.33
C ARG A 248 -3.24 22.47 4.38
N SER A 249 -2.76 23.18 5.39
CA SER A 249 -1.34 23.48 5.53
C SER A 249 -0.49 22.21 5.68
N SER A 250 -1.01 21.22 6.42
CA SER A 250 -0.34 19.94 6.56
C SER A 250 -0.27 19.16 5.25
N LEU A 251 -1.34 19.21 4.44
CA LEU A 251 -1.38 18.60 3.12
C LEU A 251 -0.36 19.25 2.17
N GLU A 252 -0.29 20.59 2.17
CA GLU A 252 0.69 21.33 1.38
C GLU A 252 2.13 20.95 1.73
N LYS A 253 2.47 20.81 3.02
CA LYS A 253 3.79 20.33 3.45
C LYS A 253 4.09 18.94 2.94
N LEU A 254 3.13 18.03 3.02
CA LEU A 254 3.31 16.68 2.49
C LEU A 254 3.53 16.70 0.97
N LEU A 255 2.76 17.50 0.26
CA LEU A 255 2.91 17.65 -1.18
C LEU A 255 4.23 18.34 -1.60
N ASN A 256 4.98 18.96 -0.68
CA ASN A 256 6.34 19.45 -0.93
C ASN A 256 7.40 18.33 -0.82
N VAL A 257 7.08 17.19 -0.21
CA VAL A 257 7.99 16.04 -0.11
C VAL A 257 8.18 15.36 -1.47
N PHE A 258 7.17 15.50 -2.35
CA PHE A 258 7.15 14.85 -3.64
C PHE A 258 7.49 15.83 -4.77
N PRO A 259 8.21 15.36 -5.80
CA PRO A 259 8.52 16.19 -6.96
C PRO A 259 7.24 16.61 -7.67
N MET A 260 7.24 17.84 -8.20
CA MET A 260 6.18 18.32 -9.08
C MET A 260 6.30 17.59 -10.43
N SER A 261 5.21 16.98 -10.89
CA SER A 261 5.10 16.48 -12.27
C SER A 261 4.21 17.43 -13.06
N GLY A 262 4.78 18.01 -14.12
CA GLY A 262 4.09 18.92 -15.05
C GLY A 262 3.60 20.26 -14.47
N ASP A 263 2.69 20.89 -15.22
CA ASP A 263 2.23 22.28 -15.04
C ASP A 263 0.98 22.42 -14.14
N VAL A 264 0.51 21.31 -13.56
CA VAL A 264 -0.76 21.27 -12.82
C VAL A 264 -0.50 21.03 -11.33
N LEU A 265 -1.28 21.75 -10.50
CA LEU A 265 -1.40 21.66 -9.05
C LEU A 265 -0.97 20.31 -8.45
N ARG A 266 -0.10 20.37 -7.43
CA ARG A 266 0.39 19.25 -6.60
C ARG A 266 -0.67 18.15 -6.43
N SER A 267 -0.58 17.10 -7.24
CA SER A 267 -1.53 15.97 -7.19
C SER A 267 -0.90 14.79 -6.47
N PHE A 268 -1.72 14.07 -5.70
CA PHE A 268 -1.32 12.77 -5.18
C PHE A 268 -1.15 11.73 -6.28
N MET A 269 -1.78 11.93 -7.45
CA MET A 269 -1.67 11.06 -8.60
C MET A 269 -0.35 11.26 -9.33
N ILE A 270 0.27 10.14 -9.73
CA ILE A 270 1.31 10.14 -10.74
C ILE A 270 0.63 10.44 -12.08
N LYS A 271 1.17 11.39 -12.85
CA LYS A 271 0.64 11.81 -14.17
C LYS A 271 1.46 11.29 -15.33
N GLU A 272 2.71 10.97 -15.06
CA GLU A 272 3.66 10.46 -16.03
C GLU A 272 4.64 9.55 -15.31
N ILE A 273 5.13 8.50 -15.98
CA ILE A 273 6.30 7.79 -15.49
C ILE A 273 7.50 8.67 -15.86
N PRO A 274 8.27 9.17 -14.88
CA PRO A 274 9.45 9.96 -15.18
C PRO A 274 10.49 9.09 -15.90
N ASN A 275 11.43 9.71 -16.58
CA ASN A 275 12.56 9.02 -17.22
C ASN A 275 13.88 9.12 -16.44
N ARG A 276 13.80 9.66 -15.21
CA ARG A 276 14.91 9.73 -14.25
C ARG A 276 14.36 9.56 -12.85
N ASN A 277 15.20 9.11 -11.92
CA ASN A 277 14.84 9.12 -10.51
C ASN A 277 14.56 10.55 -10.05
N LEU A 278 13.52 10.75 -9.24
CA LEU A 278 13.07 12.06 -8.74
C LEU A 278 12.87 12.04 -7.22
N GLY A 279 12.90 13.22 -6.61
CA GLY A 279 12.59 13.38 -5.18
C GLY A 279 13.53 12.61 -4.25
N LEU A 280 12.95 11.76 -3.40
CA LEU A 280 13.68 10.94 -2.42
C LEU A 280 14.48 9.78 -3.04
N THR A 281 14.40 9.57 -4.35
CA THR A 281 15.08 8.46 -5.05
C THR A 281 16.31 8.92 -5.85
N LEU A 282 16.60 10.21 -5.81
CA LEU A 282 17.43 10.93 -6.75
C LEU A 282 18.92 10.99 -6.32
N PHE A 283 19.84 11.19 -7.27
CA PHE A 283 21.30 11.26 -7.03
C PHE A 283 21.90 12.69 -7.08
N ASP A 284 21.23 13.66 -7.70
CA ASP A 284 21.58 15.09 -7.59
C ASP A 284 21.38 15.57 -6.15
N LEU A 285 22.45 16.12 -5.60
CA LEU A 285 22.54 16.48 -4.20
C LEU A 285 21.59 17.64 -3.82
N GLU A 286 21.37 18.60 -4.72
CA GLU A 286 20.56 19.78 -4.43
C GLU A 286 19.07 19.42 -4.42
N GLU A 287 18.62 18.68 -5.44
CA GLU A 287 17.23 18.24 -5.51
C GLU A 287 16.91 17.19 -4.44
N TRP A 288 17.82 16.25 -4.15
CA TRP A 288 17.66 15.30 -3.05
C TRP A 288 17.52 16.01 -1.70
N ASN A 289 18.41 16.98 -1.41
CA ASN A 289 18.33 17.81 -0.20
C ASN A 289 17.01 18.58 -0.11
N ARG A 290 16.53 19.17 -1.22
CA ARG A 290 15.26 19.92 -1.24
C ARG A 290 14.08 19.09 -0.74
N HIS A 291 13.95 17.85 -1.21
CA HIS A 291 12.86 16.96 -0.83
C HIS A 291 13.03 16.39 0.60
N LEU A 292 14.28 16.14 1.02
CA LEU A 292 14.56 15.73 2.40
C LEU A 292 14.30 16.84 3.43
N VAL A 293 14.62 18.10 3.10
CA VAL A 293 14.28 19.25 3.95
C VAL A 293 12.76 19.42 4.03
N ALA A 294 12.03 19.18 2.94
CA ALA A 294 10.57 19.16 2.97
C ALA A 294 10.03 18.02 3.85
N LEU A 295 10.59 16.81 3.75
CA LEU A 295 10.23 15.67 4.61
C LEU A 295 10.52 15.96 6.09
N ARG A 296 11.69 16.54 6.39
CA ARG A 296 12.05 17.03 7.71
C ARG A 296 11.01 18.02 8.24
N ALA A 297 10.62 19.01 7.44
CA ALA A 297 9.63 20.01 7.86
C ALA A 297 8.24 19.40 8.12
N LEU A 298 7.90 18.32 7.41
CA LEU A 298 6.69 17.52 7.67
C LEU A 298 6.80 16.74 8.98
N MET A 299 7.93 16.10 9.24
CA MET A 299 8.17 15.24 10.41
C MET A 299 8.50 15.99 11.69
N TRP A 300 8.98 17.24 11.59
CA TRP A 300 9.30 18.11 12.72
C TRP A 300 8.21 18.16 13.79
N PRO A 301 6.93 18.42 13.45
CA PRO A 301 5.84 18.44 14.42
C PRO A 301 5.50 17.07 15.02
N TRP A 302 6.01 15.96 14.49
CA TRP A 302 5.58 14.65 14.94
C TRP A 302 6.06 14.36 16.36
N LYS A 303 5.16 13.77 17.17
CA LYS A 303 5.49 13.34 18.52
C LYS A 303 6.65 12.34 18.51
N GLY A 304 7.73 12.68 19.21
CA GLY A 304 8.93 11.85 19.31
C GLY A 304 9.94 12.04 18.16
N CYS A 305 9.80 13.09 17.36
CA CYS A 305 10.80 13.45 16.35
C CYS A 305 12.19 13.62 17.00
N PRO A 306 13.24 12.92 16.52
CA PRO A 306 14.58 12.97 17.09
C PRO A 306 15.29 14.30 16.76
N ASP A 307 16.23 14.68 17.63
CA ASP A 307 16.99 15.92 17.45
C ASP A 307 17.92 15.87 16.23
N SER A 308 18.32 14.68 15.77
CA SER A 308 19.03 14.53 14.49
C SER A 308 18.22 15.01 13.28
N ILE A 309 16.88 14.99 13.35
CA ILE A 309 16.00 15.58 12.33
C ILE A 309 15.74 17.06 12.63
N LYS A 310 15.56 17.43 13.91
CA LYS A 310 15.28 18.83 14.28
C LYS A 310 16.46 19.76 14.11
N ASP A 311 17.68 19.30 14.34
CA ASP A 311 18.86 20.17 14.31
C ASP A 311 19.68 19.99 13.03
N ALA A 312 19.18 19.19 12.08
CA ALA A 312 19.84 18.93 10.81
C ALA A 312 20.16 20.23 10.04
N SER A 313 21.28 20.21 9.31
CA SER A 313 21.61 21.27 8.37
C SER A 313 20.72 21.18 7.13
N ASN A 314 20.34 22.34 6.57
CA ASN A 314 19.66 22.42 5.27
C ASN A 314 20.65 22.56 4.10
N ILE A 315 21.96 22.58 4.40
CA ILE A 315 22.99 22.80 3.40
C ILE A 315 23.17 21.49 2.62
N PRO A 316 23.19 21.53 1.27
CA PRO A 316 23.36 20.36 0.41
C PRO A 316 24.83 19.89 0.43
N ILE A 317 25.27 19.36 1.58
CA ILE A 317 26.54 18.66 1.75
C ILE A 317 26.20 17.18 1.86
N GLU A 318 26.81 16.35 1.01
CA GLU A 318 26.50 14.92 0.88
C GLU A 318 26.39 14.20 2.22
N ALA A 319 27.37 14.36 3.10
CA ALA A 319 27.35 13.76 4.43
C ALA A 319 26.15 14.21 5.30
N HIS A 320 25.75 15.48 5.21
CA HIS A 320 24.58 16.00 5.94
C HIS A 320 23.27 15.49 5.35
N VAL A 321 23.19 15.43 4.01
CA VAL A 321 22.00 14.95 3.30
C VAL A 321 21.78 13.46 3.57
N GLN A 322 22.84 12.66 3.51
CA GLN A 322 22.79 11.24 3.85
C GLN A 322 22.38 11.01 5.32
N ALA A 323 22.99 11.75 6.28
CA ALA A 323 22.65 11.62 7.69
C ALA A 323 21.18 12.03 7.98
N LEU A 324 20.67 13.04 7.26
CA LEU A 324 19.27 13.44 7.32
C LEU A 324 18.36 12.36 6.74
N GLU A 325 18.71 11.77 5.59
CA GLU A 325 17.96 10.65 5.00
C GLU A 325 17.87 9.47 5.96
N GLU A 326 19.01 9.03 6.50
CA GLU A 326 19.08 7.91 7.46
C GLU A 326 18.20 8.15 8.68
N SER A 327 18.23 9.37 9.22
CA SER A 327 17.39 9.78 10.36
C SER A 327 15.91 9.78 10.00
N CYS A 328 15.53 10.40 8.87
CA CYS A 328 14.16 10.46 8.39
C CYS A 328 13.58 9.08 8.08
N ALA A 329 14.34 8.24 7.36
CA ALA A 329 13.92 6.89 6.99
C ALA A 329 13.71 6.01 8.24
N SER A 330 14.66 6.03 9.19
CA SER A 330 14.55 5.29 10.45
C SER A 330 13.36 5.75 11.28
N PHE A 331 13.18 7.07 11.40
CA PHE A 331 12.07 7.63 12.17
C PHE A 331 10.72 7.35 11.51
N TYR A 332 10.62 7.43 10.18
CA TYR A 332 9.41 7.07 9.43
C TYR A 332 9.05 5.60 9.64
N CYS A 333 9.99 4.68 9.37
CA CYS A 333 9.73 3.25 9.43
C CYS A 333 9.24 2.84 10.81
N GLN A 334 9.95 3.31 11.83
CA GLN A 334 9.62 3.00 13.21
C GLN A 334 8.31 3.64 13.67
N SER A 335 8.07 4.90 13.30
CA SER A 335 6.83 5.58 13.66
C SER A 335 5.64 4.91 13.00
N PHE A 336 5.74 4.51 11.74
CA PHE A 336 4.69 3.79 11.06
C PHE A 336 4.36 2.47 11.78
N PHE A 337 5.37 1.64 12.04
CA PHE A 337 5.20 0.37 12.73
C PHE A 337 4.57 0.53 14.13
N ASN A 338 5.05 1.49 14.93
CA ASN A 338 4.55 1.72 16.29
C ASN A 338 3.05 2.10 16.33
N ASN A 339 2.52 2.65 15.24
CA ASN A 339 1.13 3.11 15.17
C ASN A 339 0.22 2.14 14.40
N PHE A 340 0.72 1.50 13.35
CA PHE A 340 -0.09 0.65 12.47
C PHE A 340 0.20 -0.85 12.62
N SER A 341 1.23 -1.21 13.41
CA SER A 341 1.64 -2.60 13.69
C SER A 341 1.99 -3.42 12.43
N CYS A 342 2.39 -2.75 11.35
CA CYS A 342 2.83 -3.37 10.11
C CYS A 342 4.03 -2.62 9.53
N ALA A 343 4.80 -3.30 8.67
CA ALA A 343 5.88 -2.69 7.92
C ALA A 343 5.32 -1.67 6.91
N PRO A 344 5.89 -0.45 6.84
CA PRO A 344 5.52 0.51 5.80
C PRO A 344 6.07 0.13 4.43
N ILE A 345 5.45 0.70 3.42
CA ILE A 345 6.03 0.82 2.08
C ILE A 345 7.14 1.87 2.10
N ILE A 346 8.22 1.59 1.40
CA ILE A 346 9.37 2.50 1.28
C ILE A 346 9.54 2.98 -0.16
N PRO A 347 10.21 4.13 -0.39
CA PRO A 347 10.50 4.60 -1.75
C PRO A 347 11.33 3.59 -2.55
N CYS A 348 10.96 3.41 -3.81
CA CYS A 348 11.70 2.60 -4.78
C CYS A 348 12.22 3.46 -5.94
N ARG A 349 13.38 3.09 -6.45
CA ARG A 349 13.96 3.65 -7.67
C ARG A 349 13.14 3.27 -8.88
N LEU A 350 13.19 4.14 -9.87
CA LEU A 350 12.55 3.95 -11.15
C LEU A 350 13.12 2.71 -11.87
N PRO A 351 12.28 1.87 -12.51
CA PRO A 351 12.74 0.70 -13.26
C PRO A 351 13.67 1.05 -14.44
N PRO A 352 14.55 0.12 -14.85
CA PRO A 352 15.48 0.33 -15.96
C PRO A 352 14.79 0.72 -17.27
N ARG A 353 13.64 0.12 -17.58
CA ARG A 353 12.86 0.43 -18.78
C ARG A 353 12.53 1.92 -18.85
N SER A 354 11.96 2.48 -17.79
CA SER A 354 11.59 3.91 -17.77
C SER A 354 12.81 4.82 -17.81
N LEU A 355 13.94 4.42 -17.21
CA LEU A 355 15.20 5.18 -17.27
C LEU A 355 15.79 5.26 -18.69
N THR A 356 15.41 4.36 -19.58
CA THR A 356 15.85 4.39 -20.99
C THR A 356 14.97 5.25 -21.89
N CYS A 357 13.81 5.72 -21.40
CA CYS A 357 12.91 6.58 -22.15
C CYS A 357 13.52 7.98 -22.37
N LEU A 358 13.44 8.51 -23.59
CA LEU A 358 13.95 9.86 -23.89
C LEU A 358 13.13 10.98 -23.23
N GLU A 359 11.83 10.74 -23.07
CA GLU A 359 10.88 11.66 -22.45
C GLU A 359 10.05 10.91 -21.39
N PRO A 360 9.52 11.61 -20.37
CA PRO A 360 8.54 11.03 -19.46
C PRO A 360 7.36 10.44 -20.23
N LEU A 361 6.87 9.27 -19.81
CA LEU A 361 5.71 8.64 -20.43
C LEU A 361 4.44 9.27 -19.84
N PRO A 362 3.68 10.08 -20.60
CA PRO A 362 2.45 10.67 -20.08
C PRO A 362 1.42 9.57 -19.84
N LEU A 363 0.57 9.71 -18.83
CA LEU A 363 -0.62 8.90 -18.70
C LEU A 363 -1.45 9.08 -19.98
N LEU A 364 -1.36 8.09 -20.87
CA LEU A 364 -2.36 7.82 -21.87
C LEU A 364 -3.60 7.42 -21.07
N CYS A 365 -4.40 8.42 -20.72
CA CYS A 365 -5.76 8.25 -20.22
C CYS A 365 -6.38 7.08 -20.98
N CYS A 366 -6.54 5.95 -20.28
CA CYS A 366 -7.02 4.70 -20.84
C CYS A 366 -8.26 5.02 -21.68
N HIS A 367 -8.12 4.99 -23.02
CA HIS A 367 -9.20 5.40 -23.91
C HIS A 367 -10.43 4.50 -23.76
N VAL A 368 -10.27 3.31 -23.19
CA VAL A 368 -11.37 2.40 -22.88
C VAL A 368 -12.15 2.84 -21.62
N SER A 369 -11.48 3.40 -20.61
CA SER A 369 -12.15 3.84 -19.37
C SER A 369 -12.63 5.29 -19.42
N LEU A 370 -12.02 6.17 -20.22
CA LEU A 370 -12.51 7.56 -20.32
C LEU A 370 -13.84 7.65 -21.07
N VAL A 371 -14.11 6.78 -22.05
CA VAL A 371 -15.41 6.75 -22.72
C VAL A 371 -16.51 6.33 -21.75
N VAL A 372 -16.23 5.43 -20.81
CA VAL A 372 -17.19 5.02 -19.76
C VAL A 372 -17.33 6.10 -18.67
N VAL A 373 -16.23 6.76 -18.26
CA VAL A 373 -16.27 7.83 -17.25
C VAL A 373 -16.95 9.10 -17.79
N LEU A 374 -16.78 9.45 -19.07
CA LEU A 374 -17.54 10.54 -19.71
C LEU A 374 -19.00 10.17 -19.97
N ALA A 375 -19.31 8.91 -20.28
CA ALA A 375 -20.70 8.47 -20.51
C ALA A 375 -21.54 8.32 -19.23
N ILE A 376 -20.91 8.23 -18.04
CA ILE A 376 -21.61 8.22 -16.74
C ILE A 376 -21.80 9.65 -16.21
N ALA A 377 -21.10 10.64 -16.77
CA ALA A 377 -21.16 12.05 -16.36
C ALA A 377 -21.99 12.96 -17.29
N THR A 378 -22.68 12.40 -18.28
CA THR A 378 -23.68 13.07 -19.16
C THR A 378 -25.00 12.34 -19.10
#